data_AF-A0A933IMJ1-F1
#
_entry.id   AF-A0A933IMJ1-F1
#
_cell.length_a   1.000
_cell.length_b   1.000
_cell.length_c   1.000
_cell.angle_alpha   90.00
_cell.angle_beta   90.00
_cell.angle_gamma   90.00
#
_symmetry.space_group_name_H-M   'P 1'
#
loop_
_entity.id
_entity.type
_entity.pdbx_description
1 polymer ?
#
loop_
_entity_poly.entity_id
_entity_poly.type
_entity_poly.pdbx_seq_one_letter_code
_entity_poly.pdbx_strand_id
1 'polypeptide(L)'
;DKCAAGTGRFLEGMAKVLGVELEELGPLSFEAASPISVTKTCTVLAQFDVMCMLNDGKDKADVAAGINRAMAERISKMTKKVGLRKKVAMTGGVAKNAGVVHSLREVLGMDILELDGVDPQIVGALGAALFAKERLERERSR
;
A
#
# COMPACT_ATOMS: atom_id res chain seq x y z
N ASP A 1 -7.64 -15.35 5.09
CA ASP A 1 -6.55 -14.45 4.65
C ASP A 1 -6.88 -12.94 4.81
N LYS A 2 -7.51 -12.53 5.91
CA LYS A 2 -7.81 -11.10 6.19
C LYS A 2 -6.96 -10.61 7.37
N CYS A 3 -5.63 -10.63 7.22
CA CYS A 3 -4.72 -10.04 8.21
C CYS A 3 -4.27 -8.65 7.74
N ALA A 4 -3.95 -7.76 8.69
CA ALA A 4 -3.55 -6.37 8.49
C ALA A 4 -2.31 -6.16 7.59
N ALA A 5 -1.58 -7.23 7.26
CA ALA A 5 -0.42 -7.21 6.37
C ALA A 5 -0.67 -6.61 4.97
N GLY A 6 -1.94 -6.41 4.58
CA GLY A 6 -2.36 -5.82 3.31
C GLY A 6 -2.82 -4.36 3.37
N THR A 7 -2.78 -3.70 4.53
CA THR A 7 -3.49 -2.42 4.76
C THR A 7 -2.56 -1.33 5.31
N GLY A 8 -3.06 -0.09 5.41
CA GLY A 8 -2.29 1.03 5.97
C GLY A 8 -1.74 0.77 7.38
N ARG A 9 -2.42 -0.06 8.18
CA ARG A 9 -1.98 -0.42 9.53
C ARG A 9 -0.68 -1.23 9.56
N PHE A 10 -0.36 -1.94 8.48
CA PHE A 10 0.97 -2.54 8.32
C PHE A 10 2.05 -1.46 8.22
N LEU A 11 1.84 -0.46 7.35
CA LEU A 11 2.78 0.64 7.14
C LEU A 11 2.93 1.52 8.39
N GLU A 12 1.83 1.85 9.08
CA GLU A 12 1.85 2.56 10.37
C GLU A 12 2.75 1.85 11.39
N GLY A 13 2.59 0.54 11.48
CA GLY A 13 3.39 -0.28 12.37
C GLY A 13 4.87 -0.30 12.00
N MET A 14 5.20 -0.34 10.71
CA MET A 14 6.60 -0.33 10.25
C MET A 14 7.24 1.04 10.42
N ALA A 15 6.54 2.12 10.10
CA ALA A 15 7.00 3.49 10.32
C ALA A 15 7.38 3.72 11.79
N LYS A 16 6.53 3.24 12.71
CA LYS A 16 6.81 3.27 14.15
C LYS A 16 8.08 2.53 14.54
N VAL A 17 8.36 1.37 13.94
CA VAL A 17 9.60 0.61 14.21
C VAL A 17 10.82 1.30 13.61
N LEU A 18 10.71 1.90 12.42
CA LEU A 18 11.77 2.69 11.80
C LEU A 18 12.04 4.02 12.53
N GLY A 19 11.08 4.47 13.34
CA GLY A 19 11.13 5.77 14.01
C GLY A 19 11.02 6.92 13.02
N VAL A 20 10.10 6.81 12.06
CA VAL A 20 9.77 7.85 11.07
C VAL A 20 8.25 8.03 11.03
N GLU A 21 7.80 9.17 10.50
CA GLU A 21 6.38 9.38 10.27
C GLU A 21 5.87 8.52 9.11
N LEU A 22 4.58 8.20 9.09
CA LEU A 22 3.99 7.32 8.06
C LEU A 22 4.17 7.91 6.65
N GLU A 23 4.03 9.23 6.54
CA GLU A 23 4.14 9.99 5.31
C GLU A 23 5.58 9.99 4.76
N GLU A 24 6.58 9.82 5.63
CA GLU A 24 8.00 9.79 5.28
C GLU A 24 8.43 8.41 4.75
N LEU A 25 7.73 7.33 5.13
CA LEU A 25 8.08 5.96 4.74
C LEU A 25 8.12 5.75 3.21
N GLY A 26 7.24 6.44 2.48
CA GLY A 26 7.23 6.42 1.01
C GLY A 26 8.46 7.13 0.43
N PRO A 27 8.61 8.44 0.64
CA PRO A 27 9.76 9.21 0.17
C PRO A 27 11.12 8.63 0.56
N LEU A 28 11.28 8.19 1.82
CA LEU A 28 12.51 7.61 2.33
C LEU A 28 12.96 6.39 1.52
N SER A 29 12.03 5.61 0.98
CA SER A 29 12.38 4.44 0.18
C SER A 29 13.08 4.76 -1.15
N PHE A 30 12.98 5.99 -1.64
CA PHE A 30 13.68 6.42 -2.87
C PHE A 30 15.15 6.75 -2.64
N GLU A 31 15.57 6.90 -1.40
CA GLU A 31 16.97 7.14 -1.02
C GLU A 31 17.76 5.82 -0.87
N ALA A 32 17.10 4.67 -1.03
CA ALA A 32 17.70 3.36 -0.89
C ALA A 32 18.79 3.11 -1.94
N ALA A 33 19.96 2.67 -1.49
CA ALA A 33 21.08 2.28 -2.35
C ALA A 33 21.12 0.76 -2.57
N SER A 34 20.68 -0.02 -1.58
CA SER A 34 20.66 -1.48 -1.58
C SER A 34 19.40 -2.02 -0.88
N PRO A 35 18.23 -1.95 -1.54
CA PRO A 35 16.95 -2.37 -0.95
C PRO A 35 16.98 -3.75 -0.30
N ILE A 36 16.49 -3.85 0.94
CA ILE A 36 16.50 -5.11 1.71
C ILE A 36 15.17 -5.84 1.53
N SER A 37 15.20 -7.15 1.32
CA SER A 37 13.96 -7.92 1.16
C SER A 37 13.30 -8.23 2.51
N VAL A 38 12.06 -7.76 2.70
CA VAL A 38 11.20 -8.13 3.84
C VAL A 38 10.25 -9.25 3.41
N THR A 39 10.54 -10.49 3.81
CA THR A 39 9.83 -11.68 3.30
C THR A 39 8.69 -12.17 4.19
N LYS A 40 8.60 -11.68 5.44
CA LYS A 40 7.60 -12.14 6.40
C LYS A 40 6.21 -11.62 6.05
N THR A 41 5.25 -12.54 6.05
CA THR A 41 3.85 -12.24 5.72
C THR A 41 3.02 -11.79 6.93
N CYS A 42 3.43 -12.14 8.15
CA CYS A 42 2.78 -11.71 9.39
C CYS A 42 3.31 -10.33 9.80
N THR A 43 2.42 -9.35 10.04
CA THR A 43 2.80 -7.98 10.43
C THR A 43 3.69 -7.95 11.66
N VAL A 44 3.38 -8.73 12.70
CA VAL A 44 4.16 -8.73 13.96
C VAL A 44 5.56 -9.30 13.75
N LEU A 45 5.68 -10.37 12.96
CA LEU A 45 6.98 -10.96 12.65
C LEU A 45 7.80 -10.06 11.73
N ALA A 46 7.16 -9.40 10.76
CA ALA A 46 7.82 -8.43 9.90
C ALA A 46 8.34 -7.22 10.71
N GLN A 47 7.59 -6.77 11.72
CA GLN A 47 8.04 -5.69 12.61
C GLN A 47 9.28 -6.11 13.41
N PHE A 48 9.29 -7.34 13.92
CA PHE A 48 10.44 -7.88 14.64
C PHE A 48 11.67 -7.98 13.73
N ASP A 49 11.52 -8.52 12.52
CA ASP A 49 12.62 -8.62 11.55
C ASP A 49 13.19 -7.24 11.20
N VAL A 50 12.32 -6.25 10.97
CA VAL A 50 12.71 -4.87 10.72
C VAL A 50 13.49 -4.28 11.91
N MET A 51 13.04 -4.54 13.14
CA MET A 51 13.75 -4.12 14.35
C MET A 51 15.15 -4.74 14.43
N CYS A 52 15.29 -6.04 14.11
CA CYS A 52 16.58 -6.71 14.05
C CYS A 52 17.50 -6.08 12.99
N MET A 53 16.99 -5.79 11.79
CA MET A 53 17.76 -5.14 10.72
C MET A 53 18.30 -3.77 11.15
N LEU A 54 17.49 -2.97 11.84
CA LEU A 54 17.92 -1.68 12.38
C LEU A 54 19.00 -1.85 13.45
N ASN A 55 18.85 -2.85 14.33
CA ASN A 55 19.86 -3.15 15.34
C ASN A 55 21.18 -3.64 14.73
N ASP A 56 21.12 -4.33 13.58
CA ASP A 56 22.29 -4.75 12.81
C ASP A 56 22.93 -3.61 11.99
N GLY A 57 22.44 -2.37 12.16
CA GLY A 57 22.97 -1.18 11.51
C GLY A 57 22.62 -1.05 10.02
N LYS A 58 21.54 -1.72 9.57
CA LYS A 58 21.05 -1.54 8.19
C LYS A 58 20.48 -0.13 8.01
N ASP A 59 20.68 0.40 6.80
CA ASP A 59 20.20 1.73 6.44
C ASP A 59 18.66 1.79 6.43
N LYS A 60 18.10 2.88 6.95
CA LYS A 60 16.65 3.04 7.08
C LYS A 60 15.96 3.13 5.71
N ALA A 61 16.58 3.76 4.72
CA ALA A 61 16.04 3.88 3.37
C ALA A 61 15.99 2.51 2.70
N ASP A 62 17.03 1.71 2.85
CA ASP A 62 17.08 0.32 2.33
C ASP A 62 15.98 -0.56 2.95
N VAL A 63 15.72 -0.40 4.24
CA VAL A 63 14.65 -1.11 4.94
C VAL A 63 13.27 -0.58 4.51
N ALA A 64 13.10 0.74 4.35
CA ALA A 64 11.86 1.35 3.88
C ALA A 64 11.47 0.88 2.47
N ALA A 65 12.44 0.78 1.56
CA ALA A 65 12.24 0.18 0.23
C ALA A 65 11.78 -1.27 0.32
N GLY A 66 12.37 -2.03 1.23
CA GLY A 66 11.94 -3.40 1.54
C GLY A 66 10.49 -3.52 1.99
N ILE A 67 10.07 -2.65 2.91
CA ILE A 67 8.70 -2.61 3.44
C ILE A 67 7.71 -2.27 2.32
N ASN A 68 7.99 -1.23 1.53
CA ASN A 68 7.12 -0.79 0.44
C ASN A 68 6.98 -1.88 -0.64
N ARG A 69 8.09 -2.56 -0.95
CA ARG A 69 8.08 -3.68 -1.89
C ARG A 69 7.32 -4.89 -1.35
N ALA A 70 7.48 -5.25 -0.08
CA ALA A 70 6.73 -6.35 0.54
C ALA A 70 5.20 -6.13 0.46
N MET A 71 4.77 -4.87 0.68
CA MET A 71 3.38 -4.45 0.51
C MET A 71 2.94 -4.64 -0.96
N ALA A 72 3.71 -4.11 -1.91
CA ALA A 72 3.43 -4.25 -3.34
C ALA A 72 3.31 -5.71 -3.81
N GLU A 73 4.24 -6.58 -3.39
CA GLU A 73 4.21 -8.01 -3.71
C GLU A 73 2.98 -8.72 -3.16
N ARG A 74 2.54 -8.33 -1.96
CA ARG A 74 1.31 -8.86 -1.38
C ARG A 74 0.08 -8.44 -2.17
N ILE A 75 -0.03 -7.16 -2.54
CA ILE A 75 -1.12 -6.65 -3.39
C ILE A 75 -1.12 -7.40 -4.72
N SER A 76 0.02 -7.52 -5.38
CA SER A 76 0.16 -8.24 -6.65
C SER A 76 -0.30 -9.70 -6.57
N LYS A 77 0.09 -10.43 -5.52
CA LYS A 77 -0.36 -11.82 -5.30
C LYS A 77 -1.88 -11.93 -5.17
N MET A 78 -2.55 -10.96 -4.55
CA MET A 78 -4.00 -10.94 -4.43
C MET A 78 -4.67 -10.59 -5.77
N THR A 79 -4.18 -9.55 -6.45
CA THR A 79 -4.79 -9.09 -7.70
C THR A 79 -4.63 -10.10 -8.84
N LYS A 80 -3.52 -10.83 -8.88
CA LYS A 80 -3.31 -11.93 -9.86
C LYS A 80 -4.37 -13.03 -9.77
N LYS A 81 -4.93 -13.30 -8.59
CA LYS A 81 -5.99 -14.30 -8.42
C LYS A 81 -7.33 -13.87 -9.03
N VAL A 82 -7.58 -12.57 -9.10
CA VAL A 82 -8.83 -11.98 -9.63
C VAL A 82 -8.73 -11.74 -11.14
N GLY A 83 -7.51 -11.62 -11.67
CA GLY A 83 -7.24 -11.33 -13.07
C GLY A 83 -7.13 -9.81 -13.31
N LEU A 84 -5.99 -9.39 -13.86
CA LEU A 84 -5.70 -7.99 -14.15
C LEU A 84 -6.15 -7.60 -15.57
N ARG A 85 -6.75 -6.42 -15.71
CA ARG A 85 -7.11 -5.78 -16.98
C ARG A 85 -6.16 -4.60 -17.24
N LYS A 86 -6.09 -4.13 -18.49
CA LYS A 86 -5.12 -3.11 -18.95
C LYS A 86 -5.11 -1.78 -18.18
N LYS A 87 -6.18 -1.43 -17.46
CA LYS A 87 -6.28 -0.18 -16.68
C LYS A 87 -6.45 -0.53 -15.21
N VAL A 88 -5.51 -0.09 -14.38
CA VAL A 88 -5.49 -0.34 -12.94
C VAL A 88 -5.41 1.00 -12.22
N ALA A 89 -6.26 1.21 -11.23
CA ALA A 89 -6.20 2.35 -10.33
C ALA A 89 -6.12 1.83 -8.88
N MET A 90 -5.45 2.57 -8.02
CA MET A 90 -5.32 2.24 -6.60
C MET A 90 -6.10 3.25 -5.75
N THR A 91 -6.86 2.76 -4.77
CA THR A 91 -7.67 3.58 -3.86
C THR A 91 -7.36 3.24 -2.40
N GLY A 92 -7.84 4.06 -1.47
CA GLY A 92 -7.57 3.94 -0.03
C GLY A 92 -6.30 4.67 0.42
N GLY A 93 -6.04 4.67 1.73
CA GLY A 93 -4.91 5.41 2.31
C GLY A 93 -3.53 4.93 1.84
N VAL A 94 -3.38 3.64 1.52
CA VAL A 94 -2.10 3.09 1.01
C VAL A 94 -1.73 3.70 -0.34
N ALA A 95 -2.71 4.14 -1.14
CA ALA A 95 -2.46 4.79 -2.43
C ALA A 95 -1.75 6.15 -2.29
N LYS A 96 -1.72 6.73 -1.08
CA LYS A 96 -0.98 7.97 -0.79
C LYS A 96 0.51 7.73 -0.57
N ASN A 97 0.93 6.49 -0.32
CA ASN A 97 2.34 6.16 -0.15
C ASN A 97 3.00 5.98 -1.53
N ALA A 98 3.76 6.98 -1.97
CA ALA A 98 4.42 6.99 -3.26
C ALA A 98 5.38 5.80 -3.46
N GLY A 99 6.07 5.36 -2.41
CA GLY A 99 6.99 4.21 -2.46
C GLY A 99 6.27 2.89 -2.73
N VAL A 100 5.11 2.68 -2.11
CA VAL A 100 4.25 1.50 -2.39
C VAL A 100 3.69 1.55 -3.81
N VAL A 101 3.19 2.70 -4.26
CA VAL A 101 2.66 2.85 -5.63
C VAL A 101 3.76 2.59 -6.67
N HIS A 102 4.95 3.14 -6.45
CA HIS A 102 6.11 2.89 -7.29
C HIS A 102 6.48 1.40 -7.32
N SER A 103 6.65 0.78 -6.15
CA SER A 103 6.96 -0.65 -6.03
C SER A 103 5.89 -1.52 -6.68
N LEU A 104 4.62 -1.12 -6.60
CA LEU A 104 3.50 -1.84 -7.21
C LEU A 104 3.53 -1.76 -8.74
N ARG A 105 3.87 -0.61 -9.31
CA ARG A 105 4.08 -0.45 -10.76
C ARG A 105 5.16 -1.43 -11.25
N GLU A 106 6.29 -1.51 -10.55
CA GLU A 106 7.38 -2.44 -10.88
C GLU A 106 6.95 -3.91 -10.77
N VAL A 107 6.31 -4.29 -9.67
CA VAL A 107 5.91 -5.69 -9.42
C VAL A 107 4.82 -6.16 -10.40
N LEU A 108 3.92 -5.27 -10.82
CA LEU A 108 2.87 -5.59 -11.78
C LEU A 108 3.35 -5.49 -13.22
N GLY A 109 4.40 -4.72 -13.51
CA GLY A 109 4.80 -4.39 -14.88
C GLY A 109 3.71 -3.59 -15.62
N MET A 110 2.90 -2.83 -14.88
CA MET A 110 1.76 -2.09 -15.38
C MET A 110 1.73 -0.72 -14.73
N ASP A 111 1.23 0.26 -15.47
CA ASP A 111 1.03 1.58 -14.90
C ASP A 111 -0.21 1.60 -13.98
N ILE A 112 -0.11 2.40 -12.92
CA ILE A 112 -1.19 2.68 -11.98
C ILE A 112 -1.70 4.08 -12.29
N LEU A 113 -2.96 4.14 -12.71
CA LEU A 113 -3.64 5.39 -13.03
C LEU A 113 -3.76 6.27 -11.78
N GLU A 114 -3.41 7.53 -11.95
CA GLU A 114 -3.59 8.56 -10.94
C GLU A 114 -5.05 9.03 -10.95
N LEU A 115 -5.58 9.33 -9.77
CA LEU A 115 -6.95 9.82 -9.58
C LEU A 115 -6.89 11.34 -9.42
N ASP A 116 -6.72 12.04 -10.54
CA ASP A 116 -6.57 13.51 -10.55
C ASP A 116 -7.73 14.20 -9.84
N GLY A 117 -7.39 15.09 -8.91
CA GLY A 117 -8.37 15.90 -8.17
C GLY A 117 -9.23 15.11 -7.17
N VAL A 118 -8.95 13.82 -6.92
CA VAL A 118 -9.72 12.98 -5.99
C VAL A 118 -8.79 12.37 -4.96
N ASP A 119 -9.06 12.60 -3.67
CA ASP A 119 -8.35 11.89 -2.61
C ASP A 119 -8.69 10.38 -2.69
N PRO A 120 -7.72 9.49 -2.95
CA PRO A 120 -7.98 8.05 -3.06
C PRO A 120 -8.59 7.45 -1.78
N GLN A 121 -8.36 8.06 -0.61
CA GLN A 121 -8.87 7.59 0.67
C GLN A 121 -10.39 7.74 0.81
N ILE A 122 -11.00 8.73 0.14
CA ILE A 122 -12.44 8.99 0.24
C ILE A 122 -13.27 8.22 -0.78
N VAL A 123 -12.63 7.53 -1.74
CA VAL A 123 -13.32 6.86 -2.85
C VAL A 123 -14.35 5.82 -2.37
N GLY A 124 -14.07 5.14 -1.24
CA GLY A 124 -15.03 4.22 -0.63
C GLY A 124 -16.32 4.92 -0.16
N ALA A 125 -16.19 6.10 0.46
CA ALA A 125 -17.32 6.90 0.90
C ALA A 125 -18.10 7.48 -0.30
N LEU A 126 -17.38 7.93 -1.34
CA LEU A 126 -17.99 8.37 -2.60
C LEU A 126 -18.83 7.25 -3.23
N GLY A 127 -18.30 6.02 -3.27
CA GLY A 127 -19.04 4.85 -3.78
C GLY A 127 -20.32 4.57 -2.99
N ALA A 128 -20.28 4.69 -1.66
CA ALA A 128 -21.46 4.52 -0.80
C ALA A 128 -22.53 5.61 -1.08
N ALA A 129 -22.10 6.86 -1.26
CA ALA A 129 -23.02 7.96 -1.59
C ALA A 129 -23.69 7.77 -2.96
N LEU A 130 -22.92 7.35 -3.97
CA LEU A 130 -23.45 7.04 -5.31
C LEU A 130 -24.44 5.87 -5.26
N PHE A 131 -24.14 4.82 -4.50
CA PHE A 131 -25.03 3.67 -4.33
C PHE A 131 -26.36 4.06 -3.67
N ALA A 132 -26.32 4.91 -2.65
CA ALA A 132 -27.52 5.44 -2.01
C ALA A 132 -28.37 6.30 -2.96
N LYS A 133 -27.72 7.17 -3.75
CA LYS A 133 -28.38 7.98 -4.77
C LYS A 133 -29.09 7.12 -5.82
N GLU A 134 -28.38 6.13 -6.39
CA GLU A 134 -28.93 5.23 -7.40
C GLU A 134 -30.15 4.46 -6.86
N ARG A 135 -30.08 4.03 -5.60
CA ARG A 135 -31.20 3.36 -4.94
C ARG A 135 -32.43 4.27 -4.85
N LEU A 136 -32.27 5.52 -4.43
CA LEU A 136 -33.37 6.49 -4.34
C LEU A 136 -33.98 6.79 -5.71
N GLU A 137 -33.17 6.91 -6.76
CA GLU A 137 -33.65 7.14 -8.13
C GLU A 137 -34.46 5.94 -8.65
N ARG A 138 -34.03 4.71 -8.35
CA ARG A 138 -34.79 3.48 -8.68
C ARG A 138 -36.11 3.39 -7.92
N GLU A 139 -36.15 3.80 -6.66
CA GLU A 139 -37.38 3.81 -5.85
C GLU A 139 -38.36 4.90 -6.30
N ARG A 140 -37.88 6.06 -6.77
CA ARG A 140 -38.71 7.16 -7.33
C ARG A 140 -39.27 6.87 -8.73
N SER A 141 -38.65 5.95 -9.46
CA SER A 141 -39.07 5.54 -10.81
C SER A 141 -40.04 4.35 -10.81
N ARG A 142 -40.42 3.86 -9.63
CA ARG A 142 -41.43 2.82 -9.39
C ARG A 142 -42.70 3.45 -8.86
#